data_AF-A0A6J4TL25-F1
#
_entry.id   AF-A0A6J4TL25-F1
#
_cell.length_a   1.000
_cell.length_b   1.000
_cell.length_c   1.000
_cell.angle_alpha   90.00
_cell.angle_beta   90.00
_cell.angle_gamma   90.00
#
_symmetry.space_group_name_H-M   'P 1'
#
loop_
_entity.id
_entity.type
_entity.pdbx_description
1 polymer ?
#
loop_
_entity_poly.entity_id
_entity_poly.type
_entity_poly.pdbx_seq_one_letter_code
_entity_poly.pdbx_strand_id
1 'polypeptide(L)'
;MLRTACLAFVLLCATTSTAAAQAPPGSDFAGGAASGPGSIPDGSSEIGIKVDGSGSRATVRAVGVRACSRGRSTEGESAGTVTVAPDGTFSGALNRRRQARAVGFSIRVTVAGRIEAGRATGTLRVVTRRRGKPYCSGDVAFDARPAAALSGEPAPVPAGAVLVGRTSGRSGGPFGFNLRVSADGKRIERVVTTWREGCRSVRGTEETNYSPTIAIRPDGTFTKTERFTVRFSDATQRVTVVTTGRFVAGGATGTVRARSTARSRKTKRVIDRCNTGALTWSATP
;
A
#
# COMPACT_ATOMS: atom_id res chain seq x y z
N MET A 1 34.64 -73.70 -5.62
CA MET A 1 34.50 -72.69 -6.68
C MET A 1 33.42 -71.69 -6.25
N LEU A 2 33.81 -70.59 -5.63
CA LEU A 2 32.91 -69.52 -5.16
C LEU A 2 32.71 -68.50 -6.30
N ARG A 3 31.46 -68.22 -6.68
CA ARG A 3 31.10 -67.09 -7.57
C ARG A 3 30.56 -65.95 -6.71
N THR A 4 31.34 -64.88 -6.62
CA THR A 4 31.00 -63.61 -5.99
C THR A 4 30.05 -62.82 -6.90
N ALA A 5 28.86 -62.48 -6.40
CA ALA A 5 27.94 -61.56 -7.08
C ALA A 5 28.02 -60.18 -6.42
N CYS A 6 28.51 -59.19 -7.17
CA CYS A 6 28.46 -57.77 -6.80
C CYS A 6 27.02 -57.25 -6.98
N LEU A 7 26.37 -56.86 -5.88
CA LEU A 7 25.16 -56.04 -5.91
C LEU A 7 25.56 -54.56 -5.90
N ALA A 8 25.31 -53.85 -7.00
CA ALA A 8 25.44 -52.40 -7.06
C ALA A 8 24.15 -51.74 -6.54
N PHE A 9 24.24 -51.05 -5.40
CA PHE A 9 23.17 -50.20 -4.88
C PHE A 9 23.17 -48.85 -5.62
N VAL A 10 22.19 -48.62 -6.48
CA VAL A 10 21.93 -47.30 -7.06
C VAL A 10 21.14 -46.49 -6.04
N LEU A 11 21.80 -45.51 -5.42
CA LEU A 11 21.18 -44.55 -4.52
C LEU A 11 20.37 -43.54 -5.37
N LEU A 12 19.04 -43.71 -5.44
CA LEU A 12 18.16 -42.67 -5.99
C LEU A 12 18.09 -41.50 -4.99
N CYS A 13 18.79 -40.41 -5.28
CA CYS A 13 18.55 -39.13 -4.62
C CYS A 13 17.17 -38.61 -5.01
N ALA A 14 16.16 -38.83 -4.18
CA ALA A 14 14.86 -38.18 -4.30
C ALA A 14 15.04 -36.69 -3.98
N THR A 15 15.21 -35.86 -5.00
CA THR A 15 15.08 -34.40 -4.86
C THR A 15 13.63 -34.09 -4.58
N THR A 16 13.27 -33.90 -3.31
CA THR A 16 11.99 -33.32 -2.94
C THR A 16 11.98 -31.87 -3.41
N SER A 17 11.49 -31.63 -4.62
CA SER A 17 11.11 -30.30 -5.06
C SER A 17 10.07 -29.79 -4.07
N THR A 18 10.47 -28.94 -3.13
CA THR A 18 9.53 -28.16 -2.32
C THR A 18 8.66 -27.39 -3.29
N ALA A 19 7.44 -27.87 -3.50
CA ALA A 19 6.43 -27.13 -4.24
C ALA A 19 6.34 -25.75 -3.58
N ALA A 20 6.67 -24.72 -4.36
CA ALA A 20 6.53 -23.34 -3.91
C ALA A 20 5.11 -23.18 -3.37
N ALA A 21 4.99 -22.86 -2.09
CA ALA A 21 3.69 -22.78 -1.43
C ALA A 21 2.86 -21.71 -2.14
N GLN A 22 1.75 -22.14 -2.74
CA GLN A 22 0.78 -21.26 -3.36
C GLN A 22 0.36 -20.17 -2.36
N ALA A 23 0.12 -18.95 -2.85
CA ALA A 23 -0.30 -17.83 -2.00
C ALA A 23 -1.42 -18.27 -1.05
N PRO A 24 -1.32 -18.06 0.28
CA PRO A 24 -2.30 -18.61 1.20
C PRO A 24 -3.68 -18.03 0.86
N PRO A 25 -4.70 -18.87 0.59
CA PRO A 25 -6.01 -18.41 0.15
C PRO A 25 -6.62 -17.40 1.12
N GLY A 26 -7.29 -16.37 0.59
CA GLY A 26 -7.92 -15.32 1.39
C GLY A 26 -6.94 -14.35 2.08
N SER A 27 -5.65 -14.39 1.74
CA SER A 27 -4.65 -13.48 2.31
C SER A 27 -4.79 -12.06 1.78
N ASP A 28 -4.50 -11.11 2.67
CA ASP A 28 -4.50 -9.68 2.38
C ASP A 28 -3.12 -9.09 2.72
N PHE A 29 -2.45 -8.52 1.74
CA PHE A 29 -1.16 -7.85 1.87
C PHE A 29 -1.29 -6.36 1.59
N ALA A 30 -0.65 -5.52 2.38
CA ALA A 30 -0.46 -4.12 2.02
C ALA A 30 0.92 -3.63 2.46
N GLY A 31 1.34 -2.53 1.85
CA GLY A 31 2.61 -1.91 2.16
C GLY A 31 2.87 -0.77 1.20
N GLY A 32 4.13 -0.60 0.81
CA GLY A 32 4.55 0.56 0.05
C GLY A 32 5.72 0.26 -0.86
N ALA A 33 6.13 1.28 -1.62
CA ALA A 33 7.31 1.17 -2.45
C ALA A 33 8.56 0.99 -1.58
N ALA A 34 9.28 -0.12 -1.78
CA ALA A 34 10.40 -0.54 -0.94
C ALA A 34 11.74 0.02 -1.41
N SER A 35 11.76 1.22 -2.00
CA SER A 35 12.89 1.86 -2.69
C SER A 35 13.19 1.36 -4.12
N GLY A 36 13.85 2.20 -4.92
CA GLY A 36 14.25 1.95 -6.31
C GLY A 36 14.59 3.25 -7.07
N PRO A 37 15.38 3.21 -8.16
CA PRO A 37 15.75 4.41 -8.92
C PRO A 37 14.53 5.18 -9.45
N GLY A 38 14.33 6.42 -8.97
CA GLY A 38 13.19 7.27 -9.34
C GLY A 38 11.88 6.99 -8.58
N SER A 39 11.88 6.06 -7.61
CA SER A 39 10.88 6.09 -6.53
C SER A 39 11.10 7.35 -5.70
N ILE A 40 10.04 7.99 -5.20
CA ILE A 40 10.24 9.01 -4.17
C ILE A 40 10.49 8.21 -2.89
N PRO A 41 11.69 8.28 -2.29
CA PRO A 41 12.08 7.41 -1.18
C PRO A 41 11.46 7.87 0.14
N ASP A 42 10.17 8.18 0.17
CA ASP A 42 9.54 8.93 1.26
C ASP A 42 8.30 8.24 1.83
N GLY A 43 8.01 7.00 1.43
CA GLY A 43 6.77 6.31 1.82
C GLY A 43 5.52 6.87 1.13
N SER A 44 5.67 7.62 0.02
CA SER A 44 4.55 8.23 -0.72
C SER A 44 3.73 7.29 -1.61
N SER A 45 4.03 6.00 -1.59
CA SER A 45 3.35 5.01 -2.41
C SER A 45 2.83 3.88 -1.57
N GLU A 46 1.68 3.36 -1.97
CA GLU A 46 0.95 2.28 -1.33
C GLU A 46 0.61 1.21 -2.36
N ILE A 47 0.67 -0.04 -1.93
CA ILE A 47 0.08 -1.16 -2.65
C ILE A 47 -0.81 -1.98 -1.70
N GLY A 48 -1.91 -2.48 -2.23
CA GLY A 48 -2.80 -3.43 -1.59
C GLY A 48 -3.05 -4.62 -2.50
N ILE A 49 -2.90 -5.84 -1.98
CA ILE A 49 -3.08 -7.11 -2.70
C ILE A 49 -4.01 -8.00 -1.88
N LYS A 50 -5.19 -8.28 -2.43
CA LYS A 50 -6.17 -9.21 -1.85
C LYS A 50 -6.24 -10.48 -2.68
N VAL A 51 -5.78 -11.59 -2.12
CA VAL A 51 -5.88 -12.92 -2.71
C VAL A 51 -7.28 -13.47 -2.47
N ASP A 52 -7.89 -14.08 -3.49
CA ASP A 52 -9.21 -14.67 -3.34
C ASP A 52 -9.18 -15.99 -2.54
N GLY A 53 -10.36 -16.55 -2.26
CA GLY A 53 -10.48 -17.79 -1.48
C GLY A 53 -9.94 -19.04 -2.18
N SER A 54 -9.56 -18.96 -3.45
CA SER A 54 -8.96 -20.07 -4.21
C SER A 54 -7.43 -19.97 -4.29
N GLY A 55 -6.86 -18.80 -4.00
CA GLY A 55 -5.43 -18.55 -4.21
C GLY A 55 -5.02 -18.36 -5.67
N SER A 56 -5.97 -18.40 -6.63
CA SER A 56 -5.68 -18.33 -8.07
C SER A 56 -5.79 -16.93 -8.65
N ARG A 57 -6.39 -15.98 -7.91
CA ARG A 57 -6.53 -14.59 -8.34
C ARG A 57 -6.22 -13.63 -7.20
N ALA A 58 -5.68 -12.48 -7.55
CA ALA A 58 -5.47 -11.38 -6.63
C ALA A 58 -6.03 -10.07 -7.20
N THR A 59 -6.74 -9.31 -6.36
CA THR A 59 -7.06 -7.92 -6.64
C THR A 59 -5.91 -7.05 -6.15
N VAL A 60 -5.32 -6.28 -7.06
CA VAL A 60 -4.19 -5.40 -6.79
C VAL A 60 -4.66 -3.95 -6.93
N ARG A 61 -4.30 -3.11 -5.97
CA ARG A 61 -4.46 -1.66 -5.98
C ARG A 61 -3.11 -1.02 -5.73
N ALA A 62 -2.78 0.01 -6.49
CA ALA A 62 -1.59 0.82 -6.26
C ALA A 62 -1.94 2.30 -6.34
N VAL A 63 -1.42 3.07 -5.38
CA VAL A 63 -1.41 4.54 -5.40
C VAL A 63 0.00 5.01 -5.15
N GLY A 64 0.43 6.05 -5.85
CA GLY A 64 1.72 6.62 -5.53
C GLY A 64 2.06 7.82 -6.37
N VAL A 65 3.07 8.53 -5.88
CA VAL A 65 3.73 9.62 -6.58
C VAL A 65 5.07 9.12 -7.08
N ARG A 66 5.37 9.37 -8.35
CA ARG A 66 6.64 9.05 -8.98
C ARG A 66 7.36 10.31 -9.40
N ALA A 67 8.65 10.40 -9.12
CA ALA A 67 9.52 11.43 -9.67
C ALA A 67 9.76 11.18 -11.17
N CYS A 68 9.73 12.25 -11.93
CA CYS A 68 10.00 12.29 -13.36
C CYS A 68 11.17 13.25 -13.61
N SER A 69 11.77 13.16 -14.80
CA SER A 69 12.92 14.01 -15.15
C SER A 69 12.60 15.50 -15.00
N ARG A 70 13.63 16.28 -14.60
CA ARG A 70 13.59 17.74 -14.42
C ARG A 70 12.67 18.21 -13.28
N GLY A 71 12.74 17.55 -12.12
CA GLY A 71 12.01 17.96 -10.92
C GLY A 71 10.49 17.83 -11.02
N ARG A 72 9.99 17.00 -11.95
CA ARG A 72 8.56 16.78 -12.16
C ARG A 72 8.11 15.56 -11.38
N SER A 73 6.81 15.44 -11.13
CA SER A 73 6.22 14.23 -10.56
C SER A 73 4.89 13.92 -11.23
N THR A 74 4.48 12.66 -11.11
CA THR A 74 3.15 12.20 -11.50
C THR A 74 2.58 11.39 -10.35
N GLU A 75 1.33 11.65 -10.01
CA GLU A 75 0.56 10.79 -9.13
C GLU A 75 -0.33 9.88 -9.98
N GLY A 76 -0.55 8.65 -9.52
CA GLY A 76 -1.44 7.71 -10.17
C GLY A 76 -2.08 6.76 -9.19
N GLU A 77 -3.33 6.41 -9.50
CA GLU A 77 -4.08 5.33 -8.88
C GLU A 77 -4.46 4.32 -9.95
N SER A 78 -4.28 3.04 -9.69
CA SER A 78 -4.72 1.95 -10.58
C SER A 78 -5.08 0.71 -9.78
N ALA A 79 -6.06 -0.03 -10.26
CA ALA A 79 -6.47 -1.29 -9.67
C ALA A 79 -6.87 -2.31 -10.74
N GLY A 80 -6.67 -3.59 -10.45
CA GLY A 80 -6.98 -4.66 -11.39
C GLY A 80 -7.02 -6.00 -10.69
N THR A 81 -7.41 -7.02 -11.44
CA THR A 81 -7.32 -8.41 -11.00
C THR A 81 -6.29 -9.12 -11.85
N VAL A 82 -5.40 -9.87 -11.21
CA VAL A 82 -4.36 -10.68 -11.84
C VAL A 82 -4.55 -12.14 -11.47
N THR A 83 -4.10 -13.03 -12.35
CA THR A 83 -3.96 -14.45 -12.04
C THR A 83 -2.70 -14.65 -11.22
N VAL A 84 -2.78 -15.49 -10.20
CA VAL A 84 -1.66 -15.95 -9.39
C VAL A 84 -1.35 -17.37 -9.83
N ALA A 85 -0.13 -17.58 -10.32
CA ALA A 85 0.35 -18.89 -10.72
C ALA A 85 0.60 -19.78 -9.47
N PRO A 86 0.66 -21.11 -9.64
CA PRO A 86 0.93 -22.02 -8.52
C PRO A 86 2.24 -21.73 -7.77
N ASP A 87 3.25 -21.18 -8.46
CA ASP A 87 4.54 -20.78 -7.87
C ASP A 87 4.50 -19.41 -7.16
N GLY A 88 3.30 -18.86 -6.96
CA GLY A 88 3.07 -17.57 -6.31
C GLY A 88 3.33 -16.35 -7.20
N THR A 89 3.79 -16.53 -8.45
CA THR A 89 4.02 -15.39 -9.35
C THR A 89 2.72 -14.81 -9.88
N PHE A 90 2.72 -13.51 -10.15
CA PHE A 90 1.60 -12.82 -10.77
C PHE A 90 2.10 -11.66 -11.63
N SER A 91 1.37 -11.39 -12.71
CA SER A 91 1.58 -10.17 -13.50
C SER A 91 0.30 -9.76 -14.21
N GLY A 92 0.19 -8.47 -14.54
CA GLY A 92 -0.93 -7.98 -15.32
C GLY A 92 -1.02 -6.46 -15.37
N ALA A 93 -1.92 -5.97 -16.23
CA ALA A 93 -2.24 -4.57 -16.31
C ALA A 93 -3.25 -4.18 -15.22
N LEU A 94 -2.99 -3.05 -14.56
CA LEU A 94 -3.94 -2.43 -13.65
C LEU A 94 -4.72 -1.37 -14.43
N ASN A 95 -6.03 -1.45 -14.34
CA ASN A 95 -6.94 -0.51 -14.98
C ASN A 95 -7.20 0.68 -14.05
N ARG A 96 -7.56 1.82 -14.64
CA ARG A 96 -7.84 3.03 -13.84
C ARG A 96 -9.24 2.98 -13.24
N ARG A 97 -9.36 3.29 -11.94
CA ARG A 97 -10.66 3.45 -11.28
C ARG A 97 -11.27 4.83 -11.49
N ARG A 98 -10.47 5.90 -11.46
CA ARG A 98 -10.94 7.26 -11.72
C ARG A 98 -9.79 8.07 -12.32
N GLN A 99 -10.05 8.73 -13.45
CA GLN A 99 -9.18 9.80 -13.89
C GLN A 99 -10.01 11.07 -14.01
N ALA A 100 -9.55 12.15 -13.39
CA ALA A 100 -9.86 13.47 -13.90
C ALA A 100 -9.32 13.51 -15.35
N ARG A 101 -10.22 13.44 -16.35
CA ARG A 101 -9.89 13.66 -17.77
C ARG A 101 -9.33 15.07 -18.04
N ALA A 102 -9.31 15.93 -17.03
CA ALA A 102 -8.67 17.22 -17.10
C ALA A 102 -7.18 17.03 -17.48
N VAL A 103 -6.73 17.75 -18.50
CA VAL A 103 -5.32 17.93 -18.91
C VAL A 103 -4.64 16.87 -19.80
N GLY A 104 -5.35 15.89 -20.37
CA GLY A 104 -4.81 15.07 -21.47
C GLY A 104 -3.64 14.16 -21.10
N PHE A 105 -3.53 13.77 -19.83
CA PHE A 105 -2.59 12.73 -19.39
C PHE A 105 -3.21 11.34 -19.52
N SER A 106 -2.39 10.33 -19.77
CA SER A 106 -2.75 8.91 -19.62
C SER A 106 -1.67 8.22 -18.80
N ILE A 107 -2.08 7.35 -17.88
CA ILE A 107 -1.18 6.53 -17.05
C ILE A 107 -1.58 5.08 -17.25
N ARG A 108 -0.58 4.25 -17.54
CA ARG A 108 -0.68 2.79 -17.57
C ARG A 108 0.20 2.23 -16.46
N VAL A 109 -0.35 1.33 -15.67
CA VAL A 109 0.40 0.62 -14.63
C VAL A 109 0.31 -0.87 -14.92
N THR A 110 1.45 -1.53 -14.95
CA THR A 110 1.55 -3.00 -14.98
C THR A 110 2.25 -3.47 -13.72
N VAL A 111 1.72 -4.49 -13.09
CA VAL A 111 2.29 -5.12 -11.91
C VAL A 111 2.94 -6.44 -12.32
N ALA A 112 4.07 -6.76 -11.70
CA ALA A 112 4.67 -8.08 -11.71
C ALA A 112 5.25 -8.36 -10.31
N GLY A 113 5.09 -9.57 -9.80
CA GLY A 113 5.60 -9.92 -8.48
C GLY A 113 5.45 -11.39 -8.14
N ARG A 114 5.79 -11.71 -6.90
CA ARG A 114 5.65 -13.04 -6.29
C ARG A 114 5.11 -12.91 -4.88
N ILE A 115 4.25 -13.85 -4.50
CA ILE A 115 3.81 -14.06 -3.12
C ILE A 115 4.56 -15.28 -2.57
N GLU A 116 5.35 -15.08 -1.53
CA GLU A 116 6.16 -16.13 -0.91
C GLU A 116 6.36 -15.82 0.57
N ALA A 117 6.34 -16.85 1.43
CA ALA A 117 6.63 -16.74 2.86
C ALA A 117 5.86 -15.62 3.59
N GLY A 118 4.59 -15.40 3.22
CA GLY A 118 3.77 -14.35 3.84
C GLY A 118 4.17 -12.93 3.43
N ARG A 119 4.82 -12.75 2.28
CA ARG A 119 5.17 -11.44 1.70
C ARG A 119 4.83 -11.43 0.22
N ALA A 120 4.47 -10.26 -0.30
CA ALA A 120 4.26 -10.04 -1.71
C ALA A 120 5.21 -8.94 -2.19
N THR A 121 6.19 -9.31 -3.01
CA THR A 121 7.23 -8.41 -3.51
C THR A 121 7.19 -8.35 -5.02
N GLY A 122 7.68 -7.26 -5.60
CA GLY A 122 7.70 -7.12 -7.05
C GLY A 122 7.92 -5.70 -7.52
N THR A 123 7.43 -5.41 -8.72
CA THR A 123 7.58 -4.12 -9.40
C THR A 123 6.28 -3.64 -10.02
N LEU A 124 6.03 -2.34 -9.89
CA LEU A 124 5.04 -1.59 -10.66
C LEU A 124 5.76 -0.83 -11.78
N ARG A 125 5.47 -1.17 -13.04
CA ARG A 125 5.89 -0.39 -14.20
C ARG A 125 4.85 0.69 -14.47
N VAL A 126 5.22 1.94 -14.27
CA VAL A 126 4.37 3.10 -14.51
C VAL A 126 4.77 3.76 -15.83
N VAL A 127 3.81 4.02 -16.71
CA VAL A 127 4.02 4.75 -17.96
C VAL A 127 2.97 5.85 -18.08
N THR A 128 3.43 7.09 -18.00
CA THR A 128 2.63 8.30 -18.18
C THR A 128 2.92 8.91 -19.55
N ARG A 129 1.86 9.25 -20.28
CA ARG A 129 1.91 10.04 -21.52
C ARG A 129 1.10 11.32 -21.36
N ARG A 130 1.53 12.40 -22.01
CA ARG A 130 0.80 13.66 -22.10
C ARG A 130 0.46 13.92 -23.57
N ARG A 131 -0.83 13.98 -23.90
CA ARG A 131 -1.33 14.14 -25.28
C ARG A 131 -0.69 13.10 -26.23
N GLY A 132 -0.64 11.84 -25.79
CA GLY A 132 -0.03 10.73 -26.54
C GLY A 132 1.49 10.65 -26.51
N LYS A 133 2.22 11.71 -26.10
CA LYS A 133 3.69 11.73 -26.06
C LYS A 133 4.23 11.16 -24.74
N PRO A 134 5.35 10.41 -24.73
CA PRO A 134 6.01 9.96 -23.51
C PRO A 134 6.26 11.13 -22.55
N TYR A 135 5.82 10.98 -21.31
CA TYR A 135 6.01 12.00 -20.27
C TYR A 135 6.87 11.47 -19.13
N CYS A 136 6.57 10.27 -18.65
CA CYS A 136 7.29 9.64 -17.56
C CYS A 136 7.17 8.12 -17.68
N SER A 137 8.25 7.39 -17.40
CA SER A 137 8.19 5.94 -17.30
C SER A 137 9.20 5.41 -16.30
N GLY A 138 8.87 4.31 -15.65
CA GLY A 138 9.84 3.50 -14.95
C GLY A 138 9.21 2.56 -13.92
N ASP A 139 10.11 1.90 -13.21
CA ASP A 139 9.79 0.83 -12.27
C ASP A 139 9.77 1.35 -10.82
N VAL A 140 8.84 0.83 -10.04
CA VAL A 140 8.74 1.09 -8.60
C VAL A 140 8.67 -0.27 -7.92
N ALA A 141 9.71 -0.65 -7.19
CA ALA A 141 9.67 -1.88 -6.43
C ALA A 141 8.67 -1.71 -5.28
N PHE A 142 7.94 -2.77 -4.96
CA PHE A 142 7.01 -2.79 -3.85
C PHE A 142 7.29 -3.95 -2.91
N ASP A 143 6.86 -3.73 -1.68
CA ASP A 143 6.83 -4.74 -0.65
C ASP A 143 5.52 -4.61 0.13
N ALA A 144 4.75 -5.70 0.12
CA ALA A 144 3.49 -5.81 0.81
C ALA A 144 3.51 -7.01 1.75
N ARG A 145 2.99 -6.79 2.95
CA ARG A 145 2.96 -7.77 4.03
C ARG A 145 1.58 -7.82 4.68
N PRO A 146 1.23 -8.92 5.37
CA PRO A 146 0.11 -8.94 6.28
C PRO A 146 0.26 -7.87 7.36
N ALA A 147 -0.84 -7.57 8.06
CA ALA A 147 -0.76 -6.70 9.23
C ALA A 147 0.12 -7.36 10.30
N ALA A 148 1.07 -6.61 10.85
CA ALA A 148 1.93 -7.09 11.91
C ALA A 148 1.19 -7.05 13.25
N ALA A 149 1.25 -8.13 14.01
CA ALA A 149 0.73 -8.18 15.37
C ALA A 149 1.70 -7.49 16.34
N LEU A 150 1.72 -6.17 16.30
CA LEU A 150 2.58 -5.36 17.17
C LEU A 150 1.89 -5.07 18.49
N SER A 151 2.54 -5.47 19.58
CA SER A 151 2.11 -5.22 20.96
C SER A 151 3.33 -5.05 21.86
N GLY A 152 3.12 -4.65 23.10
CA GLY A 152 4.18 -4.53 24.10
C GLY A 152 4.63 -3.10 24.38
N GLU A 153 5.80 -3.04 25.01
CA GLU A 153 6.38 -1.82 25.59
C GLU A 153 6.84 -0.82 24.53
N PRO A 154 6.91 0.48 24.88
CA PRO A 154 7.56 1.49 24.06
C PRO A 154 8.97 1.06 23.67
N ALA A 155 9.34 1.31 22.42
CA ALA A 155 10.68 1.06 21.91
C ALA A 155 11.30 2.34 21.36
N PRO A 156 12.65 2.39 21.26
CA PRO A 156 13.34 3.51 20.63
C PRO A 156 12.82 3.77 19.20
N VAL A 157 12.75 5.04 18.85
CA VAL A 157 12.34 5.48 17.51
C VAL A 157 13.40 5.04 16.49
N PRO A 158 13.04 4.32 15.41
CA PRO A 158 13.99 3.90 14.39
C PRO A 158 14.30 5.06 13.44
N ALA A 159 15.27 5.90 13.82
CA ALA A 159 15.65 7.09 13.06
C ALA A 159 16.04 6.74 11.60
N GLY A 160 15.54 7.53 10.65
CA GLY A 160 15.75 7.34 9.21
C GLY A 160 14.99 6.16 8.58
N ALA A 161 14.28 5.35 9.37
CA ALA A 161 13.59 4.18 8.84
C ALA A 161 12.33 4.56 8.04
N VAL A 162 12.06 3.74 7.03
CA VAL A 162 10.74 3.67 6.39
C VAL A 162 10.04 2.47 7.01
N LEU A 163 8.83 2.67 7.54
CA LEU A 163 7.98 1.57 7.98
C LEU A 163 6.83 1.43 6.98
N VAL A 164 6.61 0.21 6.49
CA VAL A 164 5.44 -0.10 5.65
C VAL A 164 4.50 -1.06 6.36
N GLY A 165 3.22 -0.84 6.15
CA GLY A 165 2.18 -1.41 6.99
C GLY A 165 0.81 -1.35 6.38
N ARG A 166 -0.19 -1.64 7.20
CA ARG A 166 -1.58 -1.78 6.78
C ARG A 166 -2.54 -1.21 7.82
N THR A 167 -3.66 -0.66 7.36
CA THR A 167 -4.83 -0.35 8.19
C THR A 167 -5.80 -1.53 8.30
N SER A 168 -6.50 -1.62 9.42
CA SER A 168 -7.64 -2.51 9.61
C SER A 168 -8.80 -2.04 8.74
N GLY A 169 -9.54 -2.97 8.13
CA GLY A 169 -10.74 -2.64 7.38
C GLY A 169 -11.19 -3.81 6.53
N ARG A 170 -12.43 -4.27 6.71
CA ARG A 170 -12.99 -5.43 5.98
C ARG A 170 -13.57 -5.05 4.62
N SER A 171 -14.06 -3.83 4.46
CA SER A 171 -14.67 -3.37 3.22
C SER A 171 -13.67 -2.56 2.41
N GLY A 172 -12.91 -3.21 1.53
CA GLY A 172 -12.36 -2.51 0.36
C GLY A 172 -11.00 -2.86 -0.17
N GLY A 173 -10.32 -3.77 0.50
CA GLY A 173 -8.98 -4.19 0.14
C GLY A 173 -8.02 -3.82 1.26
N PRO A 174 -6.88 -4.50 1.36
CA PRO A 174 -5.85 -4.08 2.29
C PRO A 174 -5.32 -2.73 1.87
N PHE A 175 -5.48 -1.74 2.73
CA PHE A 175 -4.94 -0.40 2.52
C PHE A 175 -3.66 -0.23 3.32
N GLY A 176 -2.66 0.39 2.70
CA GLY A 176 -1.38 0.68 3.32
C GLY A 176 -1.45 1.75 4.41
N PHE A 177 -0.49 1.66 5.32
CA PHE A 177 -0.13 2.73 6.24
C PHE A 177 1.40 2.79 6.28
N ASN A 178 1.97 3.71 5.53
CA ASN A 178 3.41 3.82 5.32
C ASN A 178 3.91 5.13 5.92
N LEU A 179 5.05 5.09 6.61
CA LEU A 179 5.63 6.29 7.21
C LEU A 179 7.14 6.31 7.09
N ARG A 180 7.71 7.53 7.02
CA ARG A 180 9.16 7.76 7.04
C ARG A 180 9.53 8.57 8.27
N VAL A 181 10.44 8.03 9.07
CA VAL A 181 11.02 8.72 10.22
C VAL A 181 12.20 9.56 9.75
N SER A 182 12.35 10.77 10.30
CA SER A 182 13.50 11.62 10.03
C SER A 182 14.80 10.98 10.52
N ALA A 183 15.92 11.37 9.91
CA ALA A 183 17.25 10.87 10.27
C ALA A 183 17.64 11.14 11.74
N ASP A 184 17.04 12.15 12.38
CA ASP A 184 17.24 12.48 13.79
C ASP A 184 16.23 11.82 14.74
N GLY A 185 15.27 11.05 14.21
CA GLY A 185 14.24 10.37 15.01
C GLY A 185 13.21 11.29 15.67
N LYS A 186 13.19 12.60 15.37
CA LYS A 186 12.31 13.57 16.06
C LYS A 186 10.96 13.79 15.39
N ARG A 187 10.80 13.38 14.14
CA ARG A 187 9.58 13.59 13.37
C ARG A 187 9.32 12.48 12.37
N ILE A 188 8.05 12.29 12.05
CA ILE A 188 7.61 11.56 10.88
C ILE A 188 7.55 12.57 9.74
N GLU A 189 8.37 12.39 8.71
CA GLU A 189 8.48 13.30 7.58
C GLU A 189 7.27 13.16 6.64
N ARG A 190 6.72 11.95 6.56
CA ARG A 190 5.59 11.62 5.69
C ARG A 190 4.80 10.44 6.23
N VAL A 191 3.48 10.50 6.06
CA VAL A 191 2.59 9.33 6.16
C VAL A 191 1.76 9.25 4.90
N VAL A 192 1.62 8.04 4.35
CA VAL A 192 0.60 7.74 3.35
C VAL A 192 -0.31 6.67 3.88
N THR A 193 -1.60 6.94 3.75
CA THR A 193 -2.63 5.99 4.10
C THR A 193 -3.81 6.16 3.16
N THR A 194 -4.34 5.03 2.73
CA THR A 194 -5.64 4.96 2.07
C THR A 194 -6.67 4.41 3.04
N TRP A 195 -7.91 4.85 2.87
CA TRP A 195 -9.07 4.19 3.47
C TRP A 195 -10.24 4.21 2.50
N ARG A 196 -11.25 3.39 2.79
CA ARG A 196 -12.57 3.52 2.19
C ARG A 196 -13.45 4.36 3.11
N GLU A 197 -14.06 5.41 2.56
CA GLU A 197 -15.01 6.25 3.29
C GLU A 197 -16.30 5.48 3.61
N GLY A 198 -16.73 5.55 4.86
CA GLY A 198 -18.05 5.10 5.30
C GLY A 198 -19.06 6.24 5.20
N CYS A 199 -19.50 6.59 3.99
CA CYS A 199 -20.50 7.64 3.79
C CYS A 199 -21.94 7.13 3.83
N ARG A 200 -22.90 8.04 4.05
CA ARG A 200 -24.32 7.71 4.14
C ARG A 200 -24.94 7.52 2.77
N SER A 201 -24.65 8.41 1.81
CA SER A 201 -25.27 8.39 0.48
C SER A 201 -24.38 7.77 -0.60
N VAL A 202 -23.06 7.83 -0.45
CA VAL A 202 -22.12 7.19 -1.38
C VAL A 202 -21.40 6.01 -0.73
N ARG A 203 -21.61 4.81 -1.24
CA ARG A 203 -20.84 3.64 -0.78
C ARG A 203 -19.53 3.52 -1.55
N GLY A 204 -18.44 3.44 -0.81
CA GLY A 204 -17.18 2.88 -1.31
C GLY A 204 -16.24 3.82 -2.05
N THR A 205 -16.26 5.11 -1.73
CA THR A 205 -15.21 6.05 -2.13
C THR A 205 -13.92 5.69 -1.41
N GLU A 206 -12.82 5.55 -2.14
CA GLU A 206 -11.47 5.39 -1.58
C GLU A 206 -10.80 6.76 -1.58
N GLU A 207 -10.13 7.08 -0.48
CA GLU A 207 -9.41 8.33 -0.30
C GLU A 207 -7.98 8.01 0.13
N THR A 208 -7.01 8.68 -0.51
CA THR A 208 -5.60 8.59 -0.14
C THR A 208 -5.19 9.91 0.49
N ASN A 209 -4.56 9.85 1.66
CA ASN A 209 -4.06 11.03 2.35
C ASN A 209 -2.54 11.00 2.46
N TYR A 210 -1.94 12.15 2.15
CA TYR A 210 -0.52 12.44 2.31
C TYR A 210 -0.37 13.38 3.50
N SER A 211 -0.14 12.82 4.68
CA SER A 211 -0.02 13.66 5.88
C SER A 211 1.28 14.47 5.83
N PRO A 212 1.24 15.75 6.26
CA PRO A 212 2.43 16.54 6.48
C PRO A 212 3.20 16.02 7.70
N THR A 213 4.35 16.64 7.97
CA THR A 213 5.22 16.29 9.09
C THR A 213 4.47 16.23 10.44
N ILE A 214 4.81 15.20 11.22
CA ILE A 214 4.28 14.94 12.57
C ILE A 214 5.46 14.90 13.55
N ALA A 215 5.42 15.67 14.62
CA ALA A 215 6.42 15.58 15.67
C ALA A 215 6.28 14.28 16.47
N ILE A 216 7.41 13.68 16.84
CA ILE A 216 7.47 12.52 17.73
C ILE A 216 7.79 13.04 19.13
N ARG A 217 7.01 12.61 20.12
CA ARG A 217 7.25 12.94 21.52
C ARG A 217 8.41 12.11 22.08
N PRO A 218 9.06 12.56 23.18
CA PRO A 218 10.15 11.80 23.80
C PRO A 218 9.78 10.36 24.20
N ASP A 219 8.51 10.10 24.50
CA ASP A 219 7.98 8.77 24.83
C ASP A 219 7.71 7.88 23.59
N GLY A 220 8.09 8.32 22.39
CA GLY A 220 7.87 7.60 21.14
C GLY A 220 6.43 7.66 20.63
N THR A 221 5.54 8.45 21.24
CA THR A 221 4.17 8.64 20.74
C THR A 221 4.09 9.80 19.75
N PHE A 222 3.06 9.79 18.92
CA PHE A 222 2.76 10.91 18.02
C PHE A 222 1.26 11.05 17.79
N THR A 223 0.84 12.28 17.48
CA THR A 223 -0.56 12.59 17.16
C THR A 223 -0.60 13.73 16.16
N LYS A 224 -1.47 13.61 15.15
CA LYS A 224 -1.75 14.68 14.19
C LYS A 224 -3.25 14.79 13.99
N THR A 225 -3.75 16.03 14.03
CA THR A 225 -5.08 16.36 13.50
C THR A 225 -4.91 17.23 12.28
N GLU A 226 -5.42 16.78 11.14
CA GLU A 226 -5.42 17.49 9.88
C GLU A 226 -6.84 17.95 9.58
N ARG A 227 -6.97 19.18 9.07
CA ARG A 227 -8.25 19.73 8.62
C ARG A 227 -8.02 20.39 7.27
N PHE A 228 -8.72 19.92 6.25
CA PHE A 228 -8.60 20.46 4.90
C PHE A 228 -9.93 20.41 4.16
N THR A 229 -9.98 21.06 3.01
CA THR A 229 -11.17 21.14 2.15
C THR A 229 -10.84 20.65 0.76
N VAL A 230 -11.54 19.61 0.31
CA VAL A 230 -11.50 19.13 -1.07
C VAL A 230 -12.64 19.80 -1.84
N ARG A 231 -12.31 20.34 -3.02
CA ARG A 231 -13.28 21.02 -3.89
C ARG A 231 -13.51 20.18 -5.14
N PHE A 232 -14.71 19.66 -5.27
CA PHE A 232 -15.20 19.03 -6.50
C PHE A 232 -15.90 20.07 -7.38
N SER A 233 -16.29 19.65 -8.59
CA SER A 233 -17.07 20.48 -9.51
C SER A 233 -18.44 20.84 -8.94
N ASP A 234 -19.07 19.92 -8.23
CA ASP A 234 -20.45 20.01 -7.72
C ASP A 234 -20.54 20.08 -6.20
N ALA A 235 -19.49 19.68 -5.47
CA ALA A 235 -19.45 19.62 -4.02
C ALA A 235 -18.20 20.24 -3.38
N THR A 236 -18.29 20.55 -2.10
CA THR A 236 -17.16 20.90 -1.25
C THR A 236 -17.18 19.98 -0.03
N GLN A 237 -16.08 19.28 0.20
CA GLN A 237 -15.92 18.32 1.28
C GLN A 237 -14.93 18.86 2.29
N ARG A 238 -15.39 19.05 3.54
CA ARG A 238 -14.49 19.36 4.66
C ARG A 238 -14.08 18.05 5.30
N VAL A 239 -12.78 17.79 5.37
CA VAL A 239 -12.19 16.56 5.88
C VAL A 239 -11.44 16.86 7.17
N THR A 240 -11.58 15.96 8.15
CA THR A 240 -10.75 15.92 9.35
C THR A 240 -10.15 14.53 9.47
N VAL A 241 -8.83 14.46 9.55
CA VAL A 241 -8.08 13.21 9.74
C VAL A 241 -7.37 13.30 11.08
N VAL A 242 -7.54 12.27 11.92
CA VAL A 242 -6.81 12.15 13.17
C VAL A 242 -5.97 10.88 13.11
N THR A 243 -4.66 11.05 13.24
CA THR A 243 -3.68 9.99 13.24
C THR A 243 -2.99 9.95 14.60
N THR A 244 -2.94 8.78 15.22
CA THR A 244 -2.24 8.53 16.48
C THR A 244 -1.35 7.32 16.30
N GLY A 245 -0.21 7.29 16.97
CA GLY A 245 0.63 6.10 17.00
C GLY A 245 1.71 6.16 18.06
N ARG A 246 2.39 5.03 18.21
CA ARG A 246 3.54 4.85 19.09
C ARG A 246 4.52 3.85 18.48
N PHE A 247 5.80 4.00 18.79
CA PHE A 247 6.83 3.01 18.49
C PHE A 247 6.86 1.92 19.57
N VAL A 248 6.93 0.68 19.13
CA VAL A 248 7.01 -0.52 19.97
C VAL A 248 8.06 -1.47 19.37
N ALA A 249 8.41 -2.53 20.10
CA ALA A 249 9.35 -3.52 19.58
C ALA A 249 8.89 -4.02 18.20
N GLY A 250 9.79 -3.96 17.22
CA GLY A 250 9.55 -4.41 15.85
C GLY A 250 8.84 -3.41 14.92
N GLY A 251 8.37 -2.25 15.40
CA GLY A 251 7.77 -1.26 14.50
C GLY A 251 6.94 -0.16 15.17
N ALA A 252 5.84 0.23 14.52
CA ALA A 252 4.91 1.23 15.02
C ALA A 252 3.45 0.77 14.85
N THR A 253 2.60 1.16 15.80
CA THR A 253 1.17 0.82 15.78
C THR A 253 0.33 2.01 16.25
N GLY A 254 -0.93 2.06 15.85
CA GLY A 254 -1.82 3.14 16.24
C GLY A 254 -3.19 3.10 15.61
N THR A 255 -3.83 4.28 15.53
CA THR A 255 -5.12 4.43 14.87
C THR A 255 -5.16 5.62 13.91
N VAL A 256 -5.98 5.50 12.88
CA VAL A 256 -6.35 6.59 11.97
C VAL A 256 -7.86 6.67 11.86
N ARG A 257 -8.39 7.89 11.86
CA ARG A 257 -9.82 8.15 11.68
C ARG A 257 -10.03 9.34 10.77
N ALA A 258 -10.77 9.13 9.69
CA ALA A 258 -11.22 10.20 8.82
C ALA A 258 -12.72 10.46 9.01
N ARG A 259 -13.07 11.74 9.08
CA ARG A 259 -14.45 12.23 9.04
C ARG A 259 -14.56 13.29 7.98
N SER A 260 -15.65 13.26 7.22
CA SER A 260 -15.89 14.27 6.20
C SER A 260 -17.36 14.73 6.18
N THR A 261 -17.57 15.96 5.73
CA THR A 261 -18.92 16.48 5.44
C THR A 261 -18.89 17.13 4.07
N ALA A 262 -19.66 16.57 3.14
CA ALA A 262 -19.82 17.09 1.80
C ALA A 262 -21.05 18.01 1.74
N ARG A 263 -20.89 19.17 1.09
CA ARG A 263 -21.98 20.12 0.82
C ARG A 263 -22.05 20.42 -0.66
N SER A 264 -23.26 20.50 -1.21
CA SER A 264 -23.48 20.94 -2.59
C SER A 264 -22.95 22.37 -2.78
N ARG A 265 -22.22 22.62 -3.86
CA ARG A 265 -21.75 23.97 -4.20
C ARG A 265 -22.91 24.88 -4.63
N LYS A 266 -23.97 24.31 -5.23
CA LYS A 266 -25.16 25.04 -5.69
C LYS A 266 -26.07 25.41 -4.51
N THR A 267 -26.48 24.43 -3.70
CA THR A 267 -27.50 24.66 -2.65
C THR A 267 -26.92 24.88 -1.25
N LYS A 268 -25.61 24.67 -1.05
CA LYS A 268 -24.90 24.70 0.24
C LYS A 268 -25.39 23.70 1.30
N ARG A 269 -26.41 22.90 0.98
CA ARG A 269 -26.95 21.84 1.84
C ARG A 269 -25.93 20.71 1.98
N VAL A 270 -25.93 20.06 3.15
CA VAL A 270 -25.15 18.83 3.38
C VAL A 270 -25.73 17.74 2.50
N ILE A 271 -24.89 17.13 1.67
CA ILE A 271 -25.26 16.03 0.77
C ILE A 271 -24.75 14.68 1.27
N ASP A 272 -23.68 14.70 2.07
CA ASP A 272 -23.17 13.48 2.70
C ASP A 272 -22.34 13.78 3.96
N ARG A 273 -22.23 12.76 4.81
CA ARG A 273 -21.32 12.70 5.95
C ARG A 273 -20.64 11.34 5.94
N CYS A 274 -19.32 11.33 5.94
CA CYS A 274 -18.54 10.11 5.97
C CYS A 274 -17.77 9.98 7.28
N ASN A 275 -17.64 8.74 7.74
CA ASN A 275 -16.82 8.39 8.90
C ASN A 275 -16.26 6.98 8.69
N THR A 276 -14.94 6.85 8.76
CA THR A 276 -14.27 5.54 8.65
C THR A 276 -14.42 4.69 9.91
N GLY A 277 -14.80 5.29 11.04
CA GLY A 277 -14.49 4.71 12.36
C GLY A 277 -13.00 4.84 12.68
N ALA A 278 -12.58 4.29 13.81
CA ALA A 278 -11.15 4.19 14.12
C ALA A 278 -10.60 2.94 13.44
N LEU A 279 -9.71 3.12 12.47
CA LEU A 279 -8.97 2.03 11.84
C LEU A 279 -7.68 1.85 12.64
N THR A 280 -7.41 0.65 13.13
CA THR A 280 -6.09 0.34 13.69
C THR A 280 -5.08 0.19 12.55
N TRP A 281 -3.81 0.40 12.81
CA TRP A 281 -2.76 0.16 11.83
C TRP A 281 -1.49 -0.32 12.50
N SER A 282 -0.68 -1.03 11.74
CA SER A 282 0.64 -1.54 12.15
C SER A 282 1.60 -1.40 10.98
N ALA A 283 2.82 -0.93 11.23
CA ALA A 283 3.88 -0.81 10.25
C ALA A 283 5.22 -1.30 10.83
N THR A 284 6.01 -1.97 10.00
CA THR A 284 7.32 -2.53 10.37
C THR A 284 8.37 -2.06 9.35
N PRO A 285 9.67 -2.08 9.66
CA PRO A 285 10.73 -1.71 8.71
C PRO A 285 10.66 -2.56 7.43
#